data_AF-A0A166KDJ6-F1
#
_entry.id   AF-A0A166KDJ6-F1
#
_cell.length_a   1.000
_cell.length_b   1.000
_cell.length_c   1.000
_cell.angle_alpha   90.00
_cell.angle_beta   90.00
_cell.angle_gamma   90.00
#
_symmetry.space_group_name_H-M   'P 1'
#
loop_
_entity.id
_entity.type
_entity.pdbx_description
1 polymer ?
#
loop_
_entity_poly.entity_id
_entity_poly.type
_entity_poly.pdbx_seq_one_letter_code
_entity_poly.pdbx_strand_id
1 'polypeptide(L)'
;MKHIFNQIVKQTLDQVEDSPLKNALGEALTSSLTKQQDTLSALLQAKQEGVISQEELDMELNREKDILEAEMLTKQIAAKAEVQKLVNDAIQSLSKGLL
;
A
#
# COMPACT_ATOMS: atom_id res chain seq x y z
N MET A 1 -16.48 11.93 32.20
CA MET A 1 -16.00 10.67 31.61
C MET A 1 -16.61 10.37 30.24
N LYS A 2 -17.93 10.17 30.10
CA LYS A 2 -18.59 9.86 28.80
C LYS A 2 -18.33 10.90 27.70
N HIS A 3 -18.29 12.18 28.06
CA HIS A 3 -18.03 13.28 27.12
C HIS A 3 -16.58 13.30 26.61
N ILE A 4 -15.60 13.04 27.48
CA ILE A 4 -14.17 12.96 27.12
C ILE A 4 -13.92 11.75 26.23
N PHE A 5 -14.51 10.61 26.58
CA PHE A 5 -14.45 9.40 25.76
C PHE A 5 -14.99 9.64 24.34
N ASN A 6 -16.18 10.23 24.21
CA ASN A 6 -16.78 10.54 22.90
C ASN A 6 -15.93 11.54 22.09
N GLN A 7 -15.27 12.48 22.76
CA GLN A 7 -14.38 13.44 22.11
C GLN A 7 -13.10 12.77 21.60
N ILE A 8 -12.50 11.86 22.37
CA ILE A 8 -11.33 11.09 21.95
C ILE A 8 -11.69 10.17 20.79
N VAL A 9 -12.82 9.46 20.87
CA VAL A 9 -13.34 8.63 19.76
C VAL A 9 -13.52 9.45 18.49
N LYS A 10 -14.13 10.64 18.59
CA LYS A 10 -14.29 11.53 17.45
C LYS A 10 -12.96 11.98 16.87
N GLN A 11 -12.00 12.43 17.69
CA GLN A 11 -10.68 12.85 17.24
C GLN A 11 -9.90 11.72 16.54
N THR A 12 -9.97 10.50 17.06
CA THR A 12 -9.36 9.32 16.42
C THR A 12 -10.04 8.97 15.10
N LEU A 13 -11.37 9.10 15.00
CA LEU A 13 -12.10 8.85 13.76
C LEU A 13 -11.83 9.93 12.71
N ASP A 14 -11.74 11.20 13.10
CA ASP A 14 -11.38 12.30 12.20
C ASP A 14 -9.97 12.08 11.58
N GLN A 15 -9.03 11.51 12.34
CA GLN A 15 -7.70 11.10 11.83
C GLN A 15 -7.74 9.92 10.84
N VAL A 16 -8.78 9.09 10.89
CA VAL A 16 -9.03 7.99 9.95
C VAL A 16 -9.77 8.50 8.70
N GLU A 17 -10.70 9.43 8.86
CA GLU A 17 -11.48 10.02 7.76
C GLU A 17 -10.61 10.88 6.83
N ASP A 18 -9.63 11.61 7.39
CA ASP A 18 -8.55 12.29 6.65
C ASP A 18 -7.34 11.39 6.40
N SER A 19 -7.41 10.09 6.73
CA SER A 19 -6.25 9.21 6.59
C SER A 19 -5.95 8.92 5.11
N PRO A 20 -4.70 9.10 4.67
CA PRO A 20 -4.23 8.68 3.35
C PRO A 20 -4.51 7.21 3.04
N LEU A 21 -4.81 6.38 4.06
CA LEU A 21 -5.02 4.93 3.94
C LEU A 21 -6.10 4.51 2.94
N LYS A 22 -7.18 5.29 2.80
CA LYS A 22 -8.32 4.88 1.96
C LYS A 22 -7.98 4.89 0.47
N ASN A 23 -7.11 5.81 0.04
CA ASN A 23 -6.69 5.95 -1.35
C ASN A 23 -5.28 5.39 -1.58
N ALA A 24 -4.43 5.29 -0.55
CA ALA A 24 -3.01 4.95 -0.69
C ALA A 24 -2.75 3.57 -1.30
N LEU A 25 -3.55 2.54 -1.00
CA LEU A 25 -3.35 1.20 -1.59
C LEU A 25 -3.79 1.16 -3.07
N GLY A 26 -4.88 1.86 -3.40
CA GLY A 26 -5.35 1.99 -4.78
C GLY A 26 -4.37 2.76 -5.64
N GLU A 27 -3.93 3.94 -5.16
CA GLU A 27 -2.93 4.77 -5.83
C GLU A 27 -1.58 4.05 -5.95
N ALA A 28 -1.15 3.31 -4.91
CA ALA A 28 0.07 2.52 -4.96
C ALA A 28 -0.02 1.41 -6.02
N LEU A 29 -1.13 0.68 -6.07
CA LEU A 29 -1.34 -0.36 -7.07
C LEU A 29 -1.38 0.22 -8.48
N THR A 30 -2.11 1.32 -8.69
CA THR A 30 -2.14 2.02 -9.99
C THR A 30 -0.74 2.46 -10.40
N SER A 31 0.04 3.06 -9.50
CA SER A 31 1.40 3.50 -9.80
C SER A 31 2.33 2.33 -10.16
N SER A 32 2.29 1.23 -9.41
CA SER A 32 3.11 0.04 -9.71
C SER A 32 2.69 -0.63 -11.02
N LEU A 33 1.39 -0.74 -11.31
CA LEU A 33 0.90 -1.29 -12.59
C LEU A 33 1.27 -0.40 -13.79
N THR A 34 1.22 0.93 -13.64
CA THR A 34 1.67 1.84 -14.71
C THR A 34 3.17 1.66 -15.00
N LYS A 35 4.01 1.48 -13.97
CA LYS A 35 5.44 1.17 -14.19
C LYS A 35 5.65 -0.18 -14.87
N GLN A 36 4.85 -1.18 -14.52
CA GLN A 36 4.91 -2.49 -15.17
C GLN A 36 4.51 -2.43 -16.64
N GLN A 37 3.56 -1.56 -17.01
CA GLN A 37 3.10 -1.44 -18.39
C GLN A 37 4.24 -1.15 -19.38
N ASP A 38 5.16 -0.25 -19.02
CA ASP A 38 6.31 0.10 -19.86
C ASP A 38 7.27 -1.09 -20.00
N THR A 39 7.52 -1.78 -18.88
CA THR A 39 8.39 -2.97 -18.84
C THR A 39 7.81 -4.11 -19.67
N LEU A 40 6.53 -4.43 -19.50
CA LEU A 40 5.83 -5.47 -20.27
C LEU A 40 5.81 -5.14 -21.77
N SER A 41 5.63 -3.87 -22.13
CA SER A 41 5.68 -3.43 -23.53
C SER A 41 7.06 -3.65 -24.14
N ALA A 42 8.13 -3.34 -23.41
CA ALA A 42 9.50 -3.58 -23.86
C ALA A 42 9.80 -5.07 -24.04
N LEU A 43 9.31 -5.93 -23.14
CA LEU A 43 9.49 -7.39 -23.23
C LEU A 43 8.76 -7.98 -24.43
N LEU A 44 7.54 -7.53 -24.70
CA LEU A 44 6.78 -7.96 -25.87
C LEU A 44 7.46 -7.51 -27.17
N GLN A 45 8.00 -6.29 -27.19
CA GLN A 45 8.75 -5.80 -28.35
C GLN A 45 10.03 -6.62 -28.56
N ALA A 46 10.83 -6.85 -27.51
CA ALA A 46 12.03 -7.67 -27.59
C ALA A 46 11.73 -9.10 -28.08
N LYS A 47 10.57 -9.65 -27.69
CA LYS A 47 10.10 -10.95 -28.18
C LYS A 47 9.75 -10.92 -29.67
N GLN A 48 9.04 -9.88 -30.11
CA GLN A 48 8.67 -9.69 -31.52
C GLN A 48 9.89 -9.51 -32.42
N GLU A 49 10.91 -8.82 -31.93
CA GLU A 49 12.19 -8.60 -32.61
C GLU A 49 13.12 -9.83 -32.56
N GLY A 50 12.74 -10.88 -31.83
CA GLY A 50 13.52 -12.11 -31.68
C GLY A 50 14.77 -11.94 -30.80
N VAL A 51 14.86 -10.84 -30.04
CA VAL A 51 15.95 -10.56 -29.08
C VAL A 51 15.88 -11.52 -27.90
N ILE A 52 14.66 -11.92 -27.51
CA ILE A 52 14.41 -12.92 -26.47
C ILE A 52 13.54 -14.08 -26.99
N SER A 53 13.80 -15.27 -26.47
CA SER A 53 12.99 -16.47 -26.67
C SER A 53 11.66 -16.40 -25.89
N GLN A 54 10.77 -17.36 -26.14
CA GLN A 54 9.52 -17.43 -25.38
C GLN A 54 9.79 -17.80 -23.91
N GLU A 55 10.76 -18.67 -23.68
CA GLU A 55 11.16 -19.10 -22.34
C GLU A 55 11.75 -17.93 -21.52
N GLU A 56 12.57 -17.08 -22.15
CA GLU A 56 13.07 -15.85 -21.52
C GLU A 56 11.95 -14.85 -21.23
N LEU A 57 10.98 -14.70 -22.13
CA LEU A 57 9.80 -13.87 -21.87
C LEU A 57 9.01 -14.39 -20.67
N ASP A 58 8.74 -15.69 -20.59
CA ASP A 58 7.97 -16.29 -19.50
C ASP A 58 8.70 -16.18 -18.14
N MET A 59 10.03 -16.35 -18.13
CA MET A 59 10.85 -16.10 -16.94
C MET A 59 10.75 -14.65 -16.48
N GLU A 60 10.85 -13.71 -17.41
CA GLU A 60 10.84 -12.29 -17.08
C GLU A 60 9.45 -11.80 -16.63
N LEU A 61 8.38 -12.34 -17.22
CA LEU A 61 7.01 -12.10 -16.75
C LEU A 61 6.80 -12.61 -15.31
N ASN A 62 7.36 -13.77 -14.97
CA ASN A 62 7.32 -14.27 -13.60
C ASN A 62 8.13 -13.38 -12.64
N ARG A 63 9.32 -12.91 -13.08
CA ARG A 63 10.13 -11.97 -12.30
C ARG A 63 9.37 -10.67 -12.02
N GLU A 64 8.72 -10.11 -13.02
CA GLU A 64 7.93 -8.89 -12.87
C GLU A 64 6.73 -9.09 -11.93
N LYS A 65 6.06 -10.25 -12.00
CA LYS A 65 5.01 -10.59 -11.03
C LYS A 65 5.54 -10.59 -9.59
N ASP A 66 6.69 -11.21 -9.34
CA ASP A 66 7.30 -11.27 -8.01
C ASP A 66 7.70 -9.88 -7.49
N ILE A 67 8.17 -9.00 -8.38
CA ILE A 67 8.49 -7.60 -8.05
C ILE A 67 7.23 -6.85 -7.62
N LEU A 68 6.14 -6.95 -8.39
CA LEU A 68 4.87 -6.30 -8.02
C LEU A 68 4.35 -6.81 -6.68
N GLU A 69 4.43 -8.12 -6.44
CA GLU A 69 4.01 -8.72 -5.18
C GLU A 69 4.84 -8.17 -4.00
N ALA A 70 6.17 -8.10 -4.15
CA ALA A 70 7.05 -7.53 -3.14
C ALA A 70 6.80 -6.03 -2.88
N GLU A 71 6.57 -5.25 -3.93
CA GLU A 71 6.20 -3.83 -3.79
C GLU A 71 4.88 -3.68 -3.02
N MET A 72 3.86 -4.45 -3.40
CA MET A 72 2.55 -4.38 -2.76
C MET A 72 2.56 -4.88 -1.32
N LEU A 73 3.34 -5.91 -0.99
CA LEU A 73 3.57 -6.35 0.39
C LEU A 73 4.20 -5.23 1.23
N THR A 74 5.20 -4.53 0.67
CA THR A 74 5.83 -3.39 1.33
C THR A 74 4.82 -2.27 1.61
N LYS A 75 3.97 -1.94 0.63
CA LYS A 75 2.89 -0.95 0.78
C LYS A 75 1.85 -1.39 1.81
N GLN A 76 1.49 -2.68 1.84
CA GLN A 76 0.58 -3.23 2.85
C GLN A 76 1.17 -3.11 4.27
N ILE A 77 2.46 -3.38 4.44
CA ILE A 77 3.13 -3.23 5.74
C ILE A 77 3.10 -1.77 6.20
N ALA A 78 3.40 -0.83 5.30
CA ALA A 78 3.33 0.60 5.62
C ALA A 78 1.91 1.02 6.03
N ALA A 79 0.88 0.54 5.32
CA ALA A 79 -0.51 0.79 5.67
C ALA A 79 -0.88 0.21 7.05
N LYS A 80 -0.43 -1.01 7.37
CA LYS A 80 -0.64 -1.61 8.70
C LYS A 80 0.04 -0.80 9.80
N ALA A 81 1.24 -0.28 9.56
CA ALA A 81 1.97 0.54 10.52
C ALA A 81 1.24 1.85 10.84
N GLU A 82 0.67 2.52 9.83
CA GLU A 82 -0.16 3.72 10.02
C GLU A 82 -1.39 3.44 10.89
N VAL A 83 -2.11 2.33 10.62
CA VAL A 83 -3.25 1.91 11.47
C VAL A 83 -2.80 1.65 12.91
N GLN A 84 -1.67 0.96 13.10
CA GLN A 84 -1.17 0.66 14.44
C GLN A 84 -0.78 1.92 15.21
N LYS A 85 -0.23 2.93 14.53
CA LYS A 85 0.08 4.23 15.12
C LYS A 85 -1.19 4.92 15.63
N LEU A 86 -2.26 4.96 14.83
CA LEU A 86 -3.55 5.53 15.23
C LEU A 86 -4.14 4.83 16.47
N VAL A 87 -4.05 3.49 16.51
CA VAL A 87 -4.49 2.70 17.68
C VAL A 87 -3.68 3.08 18.92
N ASN A 88 -2.35 3.20 18.79
CA ASN A 88 -1.49 3.57 19.91
C ASN A 88 -1.78 4.99 20.41
N ASP A 89 -1.97 5.94 19.50
CA ASP A 89 -2.29 7.34 19.82
C ASP A 89 -3.66 7.47 20.52
N ALA A 90 -4.64 6.67 20.09
CA ALA A 90 -5.95 6.57 20.75
C ALA A 90 -5.82 6.03 22.18
N ILE A 91 -5.09 4.93 22.37
CA ILE A 91 -4.85 4.32 23.69
C ILE A 91 -4.09 5.28 24.62
N GLN A 92 -3.06 5.97 24.12
CA GLN A 92 -2.34 6.97 24.91
C GLN A 92 -3.23 8.13 25.32
N SER A 93 -4.08 8.62 24.42
CA SER A 93 -5.01 9.73 24.70
C SER A 93 -6.06 9.34 25.73
N LEU A 94 -6.62 8.12 25.64
CA LEU A 94 -7.51 7.57 26.65
C LEU A 94 -6.82 7.46 28.01
N SER A 95 -5.58 6.96 28.04
CA SER A 95 -4.80 6.81 29.27
C SER A 95 -4.51 8.16 29.93
N LYS A 96 -4.19 9.19 29.16
CA LYS A 96 -3.99 10.56 29.65
C LYS A 96 -5.28 11.25 30.13
N GLY A 97 -6.42 10.92 29.53
CA GLY A 97 -7.73 11.47 29.93
C GLY A 97 -8.41 10.72 31.09
N LEU A 98 -7.85 9.56 31.49
CA LEU A 98 -8.28 8.75 32.63
C LEU A 98 -7.43 8.99 33.90
N LEU A 99 -6.23 9.56 33.75
CA LEU A 99 -5.38 10.10 34.83
C LEU A 99 -5.75 11.57 35.11
#